data_AF-A0A2S2QK95-F1
#
_entry.id   AF-A0A2S2QK95-F1
#
_cell.length_a   1.000
_cell.length_b   1.000
_cell.length_c   1.000
_cell.angle_alpha   90.00
_cell.angle_beta   90.00
_cell.angle_gamma   90.00
#
_symmetry.space_group_name_H-M   'P 1'
#
loop_
_entity.id
_entity.type
_entity.pdbx_description
1 polymer ?
#
loop_
_entity_poly.entity_id
_entity_poly.type
_entity_poly.pdbx_seq_one_letter_code
_entity_poly.pdbx_strand_id
1 'polypeptide(L)'
;MAESLQSNAAKFKKSKYMYVAPMTPNELIDSSTFVIDFVGRKFLNIGLDPSDNFKLKIRIISPSRHISIRHCFLKRIYSFIGNILSMILDTPDGNKNLLLFTDDVNKLTKIVYRGENYLVIESKIEDSCRVLLNRADLIALQYIEWAIFEACVGKNTFVRPMILQQFNQIS
;
A
#
# COMPACT_ATOMS: atom_id res chain seq x y z
N MET A 1 -4.75 -20.03 -45.15
CA MET A 1 -3.92 -19.08 -44.36
C MET A 1 -4.74 -18.07 -43.53
N ALA A 2 -6.09 -17.99 -43.66
CA ALA A 2 -6.92 -17.04 -42.91
C ALA A 2 -7.46 -17.57 -41.56
N GLU A 3 -7.47 -18.88 -41.34
CA GLU A 3 -8.05 -19.49 -40.12
C GLU A 3 -7.11 -19.43 -38.89
N SER A 4 -5.80 -19.29 -39.09
CA SER A 4 -4.83 -19.19 -37.99
C SER A 4 -4.82 -17.82 -37.29
N LEU A 5 -5.34 -16.78 -37.95
CA LEU A 5 -5.48 -15.44 -37.37
C LEU A 5 -6.73 -15.33 -36.48
N GLN A 6 -7.83 -15.99 -36.84
CA GLN A 6 -9.06 -16.00 -36.02
C GLN A 6 -8.89 -16.81 -34.73
N SER A 7 -8.16 -17.92 -34.77
CA SER A 7 -7.85 -18.74 -33.59
C SER A 7 -7.02 -17.99 -32.54
N ASN A 8 -6.08 -17.14 -32.98
CA ASN A 8 -5.28 -16.30 -32.08
C ASN A 8 -6.05 -15.07 -31.58
N ALA A 9 -6.97 -14.50 -32.36
CA ALA A 9 -7.83 -13.40 -31.92
C ALA A 9 -8.73 -13.80 -30.72
N ALA A 10 -9.18 -15.06 -30.67
CA ALA A 10 -9.95 -15.58 -29.53
C ALA A 10 -9.13 -15.68 -28.23
N LYS A 11 -7.81 -15.92 -28.32
CA LYS A 11 -6.88 -15.88 -27.18
C LYS A 11 -6.56 -14.46 -26.71
N PHE A 12 -6.79 -13.47 -27.57
CA PHE A 12 -6.76 -12.04 -27.23
C PHE A 12 -8.14 -11.48 -26.87
N LYS A 13 -9.04 -12.29 -26.28
CA LYS A 13 -9.98 -11.76 -25.28
C LYS A 13 -9.15 -11.24 -24.10
N LYS A 14 -8.48 -10.11 -24.33
CA LYS A 14 -7.86 -9.25 -23.33
C LYS A 14 -8.92 -9.12 -22.26
N SER A 15 -8.66 -9.65 -21.07
CA SER A 15 -9.29 -9.15 -19.86
C SER A 15 -9.20 -7.63 -19.99
N LYS A 16 -10.36 -7.01 -20.19
CA LYS A 16 -10.45 -5.57 -20.32
C LYS A 16 -10.04 -5.07 -18.94
N TYR A 17 -8.74 -4.78 -18.76
CA TYR A 17 -8.24 -4.10 -17.57
C TYR A 17 -8.83 -2.70 -17.60
N MET A 18 -10.11 -2.63 -17.23
CA MET A 18 -10.86 -1.42 -17.18
C MET A 18 -10.27 -0.65 -16.01
N TYR A 19 -9.68 0.51 -16.30
CA TYR A 19 -9.18 1.37 -15.25
C TYR A 19 -10.39 1.82 -14.42
N VAL A 20 -10.46 1.29 -13.20
CA VAL A 20 -11.40 1.77 -12.19
C VAL A 20 -10.61 2.75 -11.33
N ALA A 21 -11.00 4.03 -11.40
CA ALA A 21 -10.44 5.02 -10.51
C ALA A 21 -10.81 4.62 -9.07
N PRO A 22 -9.85 4.56 -8.14
CA PRO A 22 -10.16 4.31 -6.75
C PRO A 22 -11.03 5.44 -6.21
N MET A 23 -11.93 5.12 -5.29
CA MET A 23 -12.76 6.13 -4.62
C MET A 23 -11.87 7.16 -3.92
N THR A 24 -12.31 8.40 -3.82
CA THR A 24 -11.55 9.42 -3.07
C THR A 24 -11.40 8.96 -1.61
N PRO A 25 -10.18 8.98 -1.03
CA PRO A 25 -9.99 8.58 0.35
C PRO A 25 -10.76 9.50 1.30
N ASN A 26 -11.42 8.95 2.33
CA ASN A 26 -12.08 9.75 3.37
C ASN A 26 -11.08 10.66 4.10
N GLU A 27 -11.52 11.82 4.57
CA GLU A 27 -10.66 12.69 5.36
C GLU A 27 -10.28 12.05 6.69
N LEU A 28 -9.00 12.13 7.07
CA LEU A 28 -8.48 11.61 8.35
C LEU A 28 -8.23 12.77 9.30
N ILE A 29 -8.66 12.61 10.55
CA ILE A 29 -8.43 13.56 11.64
C ILE A 29 -7.05 13.31 12.25
N ASP A 30 -6.40 14.38 12.70
CA ASP A 30 -5.02 14.36 13.22
C ASP A 30 -4.12 13.56 12.28
N SER A 31 -3.92 14.06 11.05
CA SER A 31 -3.16 13.33 10.04
C SER A 31 -1.69 13.72 10.05
N SER A 32 -0.82 12.74 9.86
CA SER A 32 0.63 12.92 9.65
C SER A 32 1.01 12.28 8.33
N THR A 33 1.65 13.08 7.48
CA THR A 33 2.07 12.65 6.14
C THR A 33 3.59 12.56 6.06
N PHE A 34 4.08 11.42 5.63
CA PHE A 34 5.48 11.17 5.34
C PHE A 34 5.70 11.06 3.83
N VAL A 35 6.77 11.64 3.34
CA VAL A 35 7.16 11.57 1.93
C VAL A 35 8.04 10.33 1.74
N ILE A 36 7.63 9.42 0.86
CA ILE A 36 8.43 8.26 0.46
C ILE A 36 9.27 8.63 -0.76
N ASP A 37 8.60 9.14 -1.80
CA ASP A 37 9.22 9.62 -3.03
C ASP A 37 8.48 10.87 -3.49
N PHE A 38 9.16 12.02 -3.43
CA PHE A 38 8.58 13.28 -3.85
C PHE A 38 8.34 13.33 -5.36
N VAL A 39 9.27 12.81 -6.16
CA VAL A 39 9.21 12.83 -7.62
C VAL A 39 8.11 11.89 -8.12
N GLY A 40 8.06 10.68 -7.57
CA GLY A 40 6.99 9.71 -7.81
C GLY A 40 5.66 10.06 -7.13
N ARG A 41 5.60 11.13 -6.32
CA ARG A 41 4.44 11.57 -5.52
C ARG A 41 3.86 10.41 -4.70
N LYS A 42 4.73 9.71 -3.99
CA LYS A 42 4.39 8.62 -3.07
C LYS A 42 4.49 9.12 -1.64
N PHE A 43 3.39 8.95 -0.91
CA PHE A 43 3.26 9.44 0.46
C PHE A 43 2.66 8.36 1.35
N LEU A 44 3.03 8.38 2.63
CA LEU A 44 2.38 7.61 3.66
C LEU A 44 1.58 8.57 4.55
N ASN A 45 0.27 8.45 4.55
CA ASN A 45 -0.61 9.24 5.40
C ASN A 45 -1.13 8.38 6.56
N ILE A 46 -1.06 8.90 7.78
CA ILE A 46 -1.46 8.22 9.00
C ILE A 46 -2.42 9.13 9.76
N GLY A 47 -3.62 8.65 10.08
CA GLY A 47 -4.57 9.45 10.85
C GLY A 47 -5.73 8.61 11.39
N LEU A 48 -6.69 9.27 12.03
CA LEU A 48 -7.84 8.65 12.65
C LEU A 48 -9.07 8.82 11.77
N ASP A 49 -9.79 7.71 11.53
CA ASP A 49 -10.96 7.70 10.65
C ASP A 49 -12.25 7.92 11.45
N PRO A 50 -12.93 9.07 11.30
CA PRO A 50 -14.17 9.35 12.05
C PRO A 50 -15.29 8.38 11.69
N SER A 51 -15.30 7.83 10.46
CA SER A 51 -16.33 6.88 10.02
C SER A 51 -16.18 5.48 10.64
N ASP A 52 -15.00 5.16 11.22
CA ASP A 52 -14.69 3.86 11.83
C ASP A 52 -14.27 4.03 13.30
N ASN A 53 -15.06 4.79 14.07
CA ASN A 53 -14.85 5.01 15.51
C ASN A 53 -13.41 5.47 15.85
N PHE A 54 -12.92 6.43 15.07
CA PHE A 54 -11.59 7.01 15.17
C PHE A 54 -10.48 5.95 15.20
N LYS A 55 -10.63 4.85 14.47
CA LYS A 55 -9.57 3.86 14.33
C LYS A 55 -8.41 4.43 13.50
N LEU A 56 -7.20 4.02 13.87
CA LEU A 56 -5.99 4.37 13.15
C LEU A 56 -6.01 3.77 11.73
N LYS A 57 -5.91 4.62 10.72
CA LYS A 57 -5.72 4.25 9.32
C LYS A 57 -4.34 4.68 8.85
N ILE A 58 -3.66 3.75 8.20
CA ILE A 58 -2.40 4.00 7.50
C ILE A 58 -2.68 3.85 6.02
N ARG A 59 -2.38 4.87 5.22
CA ARG A 59 -2.62 4.89 3.78
C ARG A 59 -1.34 5.17 3.02
N ILE A 60 -1.02 4.30 2.08
CA ILE A 60 0.02 4.59 1.09
C ILE A 60 -0.66 5.19 -0.12
N ILE A 61 -0.25 6.39 -0.50
CA ILE A 61 -0.82 7.17 -1.60
C ILE A 61 0.24 7.26 -2.70
N SER A 62 -0.20 7.06 -3.93
CA SER A 62 0.55 7.23 -5.17
C SER A 62 -0.32 8.02 -6.16
N PRO A 63 0.23 8.56 -7.28
CA PRO A 63 -0.50 9.48 -8.15
C PRO A 63 -1.87 8.99 -8.63
N SER A 64 -2.02 7.69 -8.84
CA SER A 64 -3.26 7.10 -9.38
C SER A 64 -4.03 6.25 -8.38
N ARG A 65 -3.39 5.86 -7.27
CA ARG A 65 -3.91 4.84 -6.36
C ARG A 65 -3.50 5.13 -4.93
N HIS A 66 -4.37 4.81 -4.01
CA HIS A 66 -4.05 4.75 -2.60
C HIS A 66 -4.46 3.38 -2.08
N ILE A 67 -3.87 2.92 -0.97
CA ILE A 67 -4.26 1.68 -0.30
C ILE A 67 -4.23 1.89 1.20
N SER A 68 -5.24 1.36 1.90
CA SER A 68 -5.27 1.36 3.37
C SER A 68 -4.69 0.06 3.91
N ILE A 69 -3.66 0.16 4.75
CA ILE A 69 -3.02 -0.98 5.40
C ILE A 69 -3.26 -0.96 6.90
N ARG A 70 -3.26 -2.15 7.52
CA ARG A 70 -3.31 -2.27 8.98
C ARG A 70 -1.93 -2.00 9.58
N HIS A 71 -1.89 -1.46 10.78
CA HIS A 71 -0.64 -1.27 11.53
C HIS A 71 0.16 -2.57 11.68
N CYS A 72 -0.51 -3.69 11.98
CA CYS A 72 0.14 -5.00 12.08
C CYS A 72 0.74 -5.49 10.74
N PHE A 73 0.12 -5.14 9.61
CA PHE A 73 0.63 -5.47 8.28
C PHE A 73 1.91 -4.69 8.00
N LEU A 74 1.91 -3.38 8.28
CA LEU A 74 3.10 -2.55 8.15
C LEU A 74 4.25 -3.04 9.05
N LYS A 75 3.95 -3.42 10.29
CA LYS A 75 4.95 -4.00 11.21
C LYS A 75 5.57 -5.29 10.68
N ARG A 76 4.79 -6.13 10.01
CA ARG A 76 5.32 -7.32 9.33
C ARG A 76 6.24 -6.95 8.16
N ILE A 77 5.91 -5.93 7.36
CA ILE A 77 6.80 -5.44 6.30
C ILE A 77 8.15 -5.06 6.88
N TYR A 78 8.17 -4.24 7.94
CA TYR A 78 9.41 -3.83 8.59
C TYR A 78 10.20 -5.00 9.21
N SER A 79 9.51 -5.93 9.85
CA SER A 79 10.14 -7.14 10.42
C SER A 79 10.87 -7.99 9.37
N PHE A 80 10.41 -7.94 8.12
CA PHE A 80 11.03 -8.66 7.00
C PHE A 80 11.79 -7.75 6.03
N ILE A 81 12.01 -6.46 6.35
CA ILE A 81 12.49 -5.48 5.37
C ILE A 81 13.85 -5.86 4.80
N GLY A 82 14.76 -6.40 5.62
CA GLY A 82 16.06 -6.89 5.16
C GLY A 82 15.94 -8.00 4.12
N ASN A 83 15.04 -8.97 4.36
CA ASN A 83 14.78 -10.07 3.41
C ASN A 83 14.06 -9.57 2.15
N ILE A 84 13.14 -8.61 2.30
CA ILE A 84 12.44 -8.00 1.17
C ILE A 84 13.44 -7.25 0.29
N LEU A 85 14.34 -6.47 0.88
CA LEU A 85 15.40 -5.76 0.17
C LEU A 85 16.41 -6.72 -0.48
N SER A 86 16.72 -7.86 0.14
CA SER A 86 17.57 -8.86 -0.52
C SER A 86 16.88 -9.56 -1.69
N MET A 87 15.54 -9.66 -1.68
CA MET A 87 14.76 -10.22 -2.79
C MET A 87 14.51 -9.21 -3.91
N ILE A 88 14.47 -7.91 -3.61
CA ILE A 88 14.31 -6.82 -4.57
C ILE A 88 15.70 -6.28 -4.88
N LEU A 89 16.48 -7.10 -5.58
CA LEU A 89 17.78 -6.70 -6.11
C LEU A 89 17.59 -5.67 -7.24
N ASP A 90 18.61 -4.85 -7.48
CA ASP A 90 18.61 -3.89 -8.59
C ASP A 90 18.56 -4.60 -9.95
N THR A 91 19.05 -5.83 -10.03
CA THR A 91 19.00 -6.68 -11.23
C THR A 91 17.89 -7.72 -11.14
N PRO A 92 17.02 -7.87 -12.16
CA PRO A 92 15.93 -8.84 -12.15
C PRO A 92 16.46 -10.28 -12.25
N ASP A 93 16.19 -11.05 -11.21
CA ASP A 93 16.68 -12.41 -10.95
C ASP A 93 15.77 -13.51 -11.55
N GLY A 94 15.08 -13.21 -12.66
CA GLY A 94 14.29 -14.15 -13.45
C GLY A 94 12.94 -14.60 -12.86
N ASN A 95 12.78 -14.53 -11.53
CA ASN A 95 11.53 -14.86 -10.84
C ASN A 95 10.50 -13.74 -10.98
N LYS A 96 9.53 -13.95 -11.89
CA LYS A 96 8.60 -12.91 -12.35
C LYS A 96 7.64 -12.43 -11.28
N ASN A 97 7.09 -13.34 -10.46
CA ASN A 97 6.12 -13.03 -9.41
C ASN A 97 6.35 -13.94 -8.19
N LEU A 98 6.52 -13.37 -7.00
CA LEU A 98 6.65 -14.11 -5.74
C LEU A 98 5.66 -13.55 -4.71
N LEU A 99 4.82 -14.42 -4.15
CA LEU A 99 4.00 -14.06 -3.00
C LEU A 99 4.88 -14.08 -1.75
N LEU A 100 4.96 -12.95 -1.03
CA LEU A 100 5.75 -12.85 0.19
C LEU A 100 4.91 -13.23 1.39
N PHE A 101 3.82 -12.49 1.62
CA PHE A 101 2.83 -12.84 2.63
C PHE A 101 1.49 -12.17 2.34
N THR A 102 0.47 -12.62 3.05
CA THR A 102 -0.87 -12.08 2.93
C THR A 102 -1.57 -12.13 4.28
N ASP A 103 -2.48 -11.20 4.51
CA ASP A 103 -3.42 -11.25 5.62
C ASP A 103 -4.86 -11.21 5.07
N ASP A 104 -5.85 -10.99 5.93
CA ASP A 104 -7.27 -10.99 5.53
C ASP A 104 -7.63 -9.84 4.58
N VAL A 105 -6.84 -8.76 4.58
CA VAL A 105 -7.17 -7.48 3.92
C VAL A 105 -6.22 -7.14 2.78
N ASN A 106 -4.95 -7.55 2.89
CA ASN A 106 -3.85 -7.11 2.06
C ASN A 106 -2.98 -8.30 1.63
N LYS A 107 -2.33 -8.11 0.49
CA LYS A 107 -1.43 -9.08 -0.13
C LYS A 107 -0.13 -8.37 -0.51
N LEU A 108 1.00 -8.95 -0.12
CA LEU A 108 2.33 -8.47 -0.47
C LEU A 108 2.97 -9.40 -1.50
N THR A 109 3.29 -8.89 -2.67
CA THR A 109 3.98 -9.65 -3.73
C THR A 109 5.20 -8.91 -4.26
N LYS A 110 6.21 -9.64 -4.70
CA LYS A 110 7.26 -9.13 -5.61
C LYS A 110 6.76 -9.37 -7.03
N ILE A 111 6.86 -8.36 -7.89
CA ILE A 111 6.65 -8.50 -9.34
C ILE A 111 7.83 -7.88 -10.09
N VAL A 112 8.07 -8.34 -11.32
CA VAL A 112 8.94 -7.64 -12.27
C VAL A 112 8.07 -6.78 -13.20
N TYR A 113 8.28 -5.48 -13.20
CA TYR A 113 7.57 -4.53 -14.07
C TYR A 113 8.57 -3.64 -14.79
N ARG A 114 8.45 -3.53 -16.13
CA ARG A 114 9.37 -2.76 -16.99
C ARG A 114 10.86 -3.11 -16.81
N GLY A 115 11.17 -4.35 -16.43
CA GLY A 115 12.54 -4.82 -16.22
C GLY A 115 13.11 -4.54 -14.82
N GLU A 116 12.31 -3.99 -13.92
CA GLU A 116 12.71 -3.71 -12.53
C GLU A 116 11.86 -4.51 -11.54
N ASN A 117 12.43 -4.77 -10.36
CA ASN A 117 11.75 -5.43 -9.26
C ASN A 117 10.90 -4.41 -8.48
N TYR A 118 9.63 -4.72 -8.27
CA TYR A 118 8.70 -3.94 -7.46
C TYR A 118 8.07 -4.78 -6.36
N LEU A 119 7.91 -4.19 -5.19
CA LEU A 119 7.02 -4.67 -4.15
C LEU A 119 5.62 -4.12 -4.42
N VAL A 120 4.63 -5.00 -4.45
CA VAL A 120 3.23 -4.65 -4.66
C VAL A 120 2.46 -4.96 -3.40
N ILE A 121 1.78 -3.94 -2.88
CA ILE A 121 0.78 -4.07 -1.84
C ILE A 121 -0.57 -3.97 -2.53
N GLU A 122 -1.36 -5.03 -2.48
CA GLU A 122 -2.69 -5.12 -3.08
C GLU A 122 -3.74 -5.32 -1.98
N SER A 123 -4.86 -4.63 -2.08
CA SER A 123 -6.01 -4.85 -1.22
C SER A 123 -6.84 -6.01 -1.77
N LYS A 124 -7.38 -6.84 -0.86
CA LYS A 124 -8.29 -7.95 -1.18
C LYS A 124 -9.77 -7.55 -1.17
N ILE A 125 -10.08 -6.43 -0.51
CA ILE A 125 -11.46 -5.97 -0.30
C ILE A 125 -11.85 -5.00 -1.41
N GLU A 126 -10.97 -4.04 -1.69
CA GLU A 126 -11.14 -3.06 -2.75
C GLU A 126 -10.51 -3.55 -4.05
N ASP A 127 -11.34 -3.76 -5.08
CA ASP A 127 -10.89 -4.18 -6.41
C ASP A 127 -9.95 -3.15 -7.03
N SER A 128 -8.87 -3.64 -7.67
CA SER A 128 -7.86 -2.85 -8.38
C SER A 128 -7.06 -1.86 -7.52
N CYS A 129 -7.19 -1.91 -6.20
CA CYS A 129 -6.45 -1.08 -5.27
C CYS A 129 -5.07 -1.69 -4.98
N ARG A 130 -4.02 -1.13 -5.60
CA ARG A 130 -2.62 -1.56 -5.39
C ARG A 130 -1.61 -0.44 -5.52
N VAL A 131 -0.53 -0.53 -4.77
CA VAL A 131 0.61 0.40 -4.86
C VAL A 131 1.89 -0.37 -5.12
N LEU A 132 2.74 0.20 -5.99
CA LEU A 132 4.04 -0.35 -6.35
C LEU A 132 5.14 0.48 -5.69
N LEU A 133 6.02 -0.19 -4.95
CA LEU A 133 7.18 0.37 -4.30
C LEU A 133 8.45 -0.27 -4.89
N ASN A 134 9.36 0.54 -5.41
CA ASN A 134 10.66 0.08 -5.87
C ASN A 134 11.64 -0.03 -4.69
N ARG A 135 12.87 -0.45 -4.95
CA ARG A 135 13.90 -0.57 -3.90
C ARG A 135 14.17 0.75 -3.18
N ALA A 136 14.24 1.88 -3.89
CA ALA A 136 14.48 3.20 -3.30
C ALA A 136 13.35 3.61 -2.34
N ASP A 137 12.09 3.36 -2.72
CA ASP A 137 10.92 3.60 -1.86
C ASP A 137 11.00 2.79 -0.56
N LEU A 138 11.48 1.54 -0.63
CA LEU A 138 11.61 0.66 0.54
C LEU A 138 12.73 1.11 1.47
N ILE A 139 13.85 1.58 0.91
CA ILE A 139 14.94 2.18 1.70
C ILE A 139 14.45 3.45 2.38
N ALA A 140 13.71 4.31 1.66
CA ALA A 140 13.11 5.51 2.24
C ALA A 140 12.17 5.15 3.39
N LEU A 141 11.26 4.18 3.20
CA LEU A 141 10.38 3.67 4.25
C LEU A 141 11.15 3.15 5.47
N GLN A 142 12.23 2.39 5.26
CA GLN A 142 13.06 1.90 6.35
C GLN A 142 13.70 3.04 7.14
N TYR A 143 14.17 4.10 6.46
CA TYR A 143 14.77 5.26 7.13
C TYR A 143 13.78 6.00 8.03
N ILE A 144 12.51 6.10 7.62
CA ILE A 144 11.45 6.78 8.38
C ILE A 144 10.65 5.84 9.30
N GLU A 145 11.08 4.58 9.44
CA GLU A 145 10.36 3.54 10.20
C GLU A 145 10.01 4.02 11.62
N TRP A 146 11.01 4.50 12.35
CA TRP A 146 10.83 4.92 13.75
C TRP A 146 9.79 6.03 13.88
N ALA A 147 9.87 7.06 13.04
CA ALA A 147 8.92 8.18 13.06
C ALA A 147 7.49 7.74 12.73
N ILE A 148 7.32 6.79 11.81
CA ILE A 148 6.02 6.20 11.49
C ILE A 148 5.44 5.46 12.70
N PHE A 149 6.25 4.65 13.37
CA PHE A 149 5.79 3.90 14.53
C PHE A 149 5.41 4.80 15.70
N GLU A 150 6.23 5.80 16.00
CA GLU A 150 5.92 6.82 17.01
C GLU A 150 4.61 7.53 16.68
N ALA A 151 4.40 7.95 15.42
CA ALA A 151 3.15 8.57 15.00
C ALA A 151 1.94 7.63 15.17
N CYS A 152 2.08 6.34 14.84
CA CYS A 152 1.01 5.35 15.03
C CYS A 152 0.67 5.14 16.50
N VAL A 153 1.69 4.94 17.35
CA VAL A 153 1.53 4.69 18.78
C VAL A 153 0.97 5.92 19.47
N GLY A 154 1.51 7.10 19.19
CA GLY A 154 1.05 8.35 19.79
C GLY A 154 -0.43 8.63 19.48
N LYS A 155 -0.84 8.42 18.22
CA LYS A 155 -2.24 8.59 17.80
C LYS A 155 -3.18 7.60 18.49
N ASN A 156 -2.79 6.33 18.57
CA ASN A 156 -3.67 5.31 19.10
C ASN A 156 -3.75 5.33 20.64
N THR A 157 -2.65 5.69 21.32
CA THR A 157 -2.54 5.68 22.78
C THR A 157 -3.01 6.98 23.43
N PHE A 158 -2.76 8.13 22.80
CA PHE A 158 -3.05 9.43 23.40
C PHE A 158 -4.17 10.18 22.68
N VAL A 159 -4.04 10.36 21.36
CA VAL A 159 -4.97 11.21 20.61
C VAL A 159 -6.36 10.58 20.51
N ARG A 160 -6.45 9.30 20.16
CA ARG A 160 -7.72 8.60 19.99
C ARG A 160 -8.56 8.60 21.28
N PRO A 161 -8.04 8.22 22.47
CA PRO A 161 -8.81 8.34 23.70
C PRO A 161 -9.25 9.77 24.02
N MET A 162 -8.39 10.76 23.78
CA MET A 162 -8.72 12.17 24.02
C MET A 162 -9.89 12.63 23.13
N ILE A 163 -9.88 12.27 21.85
CA ILE A 163 -10.99 12.56 20.93
C ILE A 163 -12.28 11.87 21.40
N LEU A 164 -12.23 10.57 21.73
CA LEU A 164 -13.40 9.84 22.20
C LEU A 164 -13.99 10.45 23.49
N GLN A 165 -13.14 10.88 24.41
CA GLN A 165 -13.58 11.56 25.63
C GLN A 165 -14.26 12.90 25.33
N GLN A 166 -13.70 13.70 24.42
CA GLN A 166 -14.30 14.98 24.01
C GLN A 166 -15.68 14.78 23.38
N PHE A 167 -15.83 13.80 22.48
CA PHE A 167 -17.12 13.48 21.88
C PHE A 167 -18.15 13.04 22.92
N ASN A 168 -17.75 12.21 23.90
CA ASN A 168 -18.62 11.79 24.99
C ASN A 168 -19.03 12.93 25.95
N GLN A 169 -18.28 14.04 25.99
CA GLN A 169 -18.59 15.21 26.82
C GLN A 169 -19.52 16.20 26.13
N ILE A 170 -19.58 16.17 24.79
CA ILE A 170 -20.39 17.07 23.96
C ILE A 170 -21.75 16.43 23.61
N SER A 171 -21.81 15.09 23.60
CA SER A 171 -23.04 14.30 23.42
C SER A 171 -23.89 14.23 24.69
#